data_AF-A0A952IRM2-F1
#
_entry.id   AF-A0A952IRM2-F1
#
_cell.length_a   1.000
_cell.length_b   1.000
_cell.length_c   1.000
_cell.angle_alpha   90.00
_cell.angle_beta   90.00
_cell.angle_gamma   90.00
#
_symmetry.space_group_name_H-M   'P 1'
#
loop_
_entity.id
_entity.type
_entity.pdbx_description
1 polymer ?
#
loop_
_entity_poly.entity_id
_entity_poly.type
_entity_poly.pdbx_seq_one_letter_code
_entity_poly.pdbx_strand_id
1 'polypeptide(L)'
;HKKDDGLIAQLLHDDSHATALSDDELISNTILLLNAGHEATVHQLGNAVYTLLLTYPLSRRNELISLLANDRTANAVVTECLRFCAPLHLFTRFAQSDITLEANVKVHRGEQIGLLLAAANRCPAKFRNPNTFDPMREDTAHLSLGAGLHFCLGAQLARLELLVALQVLFDRLPGLELASKPQYQDAWHFHGLVELPLRW
;
A
#
# COMPACT_ATOMS: atom_id res chain seq x y z
N HIS A 1 20.27 11.22 -28.37
CA HIS A 1 19.36 10.42 -27.53
C HIS A 1 19.61 10.81 -26.08
N LYS A 2 18.62 11.37 -25.37
CA LYS A 2 18.71 11.47 -23.90
C LYS A 2 18.83 10.04 -23.38
N LYS A 3 19.80 9.77 -22.50
CA LYS A 3 19.79 8.53 -21.72
C LYS A 3 18.45 8.48 -21.00
N ASP A 4 17.80 7.34 -21.06
CA ASP A 4 16.59 7.10 -20.28
C ASP A 4 17.01 7.04 -18.81
N ASP A 5 16.45 7.92 -17.98
CA ASP A 5 16.82 8.05 -16.56
C ASP A 5 16.00 7.09 -15.68
N GLY A 6 15.15 6.23 -16.28
CA GLY A 6 14.32 5.26 -15.57
C GLY A 6 15.12 4.17 -14.86
N LEU A 7 14.57 3.62 -13.77
CA LEU A 7 15.23 2.59 -12.94
C LEU A 7 15.72 1.38 -13.77
N ILE A 8 14.95 0.91 -14.74
CA ILE A 8 15.35 -0.21 -15.61
C ILE A 8 16.56 0.16 -16.46
N ALA A 9 16.61 1.38 -16.99
CA ALA A 9 17.77 1.87 -17.74
C ALA A 9 19.00 2.04 -16.84
N GLN A 10 18.81 2.41 -15.56
CA GLN A 10 19.91 2.45 -14.59
C GLN A 10 20.44 1.05 -14.25
N LEU A 11 19.57 0.05 -14.07
CA LEU A 11 19.96 -1.34 -13.82
C LEU A 11 20.73 -1.95 -15.02
N LEU A 12 20.42 -1.53 -16.25
CA LEU A 12 21.13 -1.97 -17.47
C LEU A 12 22.51 -1.34 -17.66
N HIS A 13 22.80 -0.22 -16.98
CA HIS A 13 24.02 0.58 -17.18
C HIS A 13 24.95 0.58 -15.97
N ASP A 14 24.73 -0.31 -14.99
CA ASP A 14 25.61 -0.47 -13.83
C ASP A 14 26.84 -1.33 -14.19
N ASP A 15 27.85 -0.68 -14.80
CA ASP A 15 29.12 -1.29 -15.23
C ASP A 15 30.13 -1.52 -14.07
N SER A 16 29.69 -1.49 -12.80
CA SER A 16 30.55 -1.81 -11.67
C SER A 16 30.83 -3.32 -11.62
N HIS A 17 31.94 -3.73 -12.27
CA HIS A 17 32.36 -5.10 -12.60
C HIS A 17 32.39 -6.16 -11.46
N ALA A 18 32.05 -5.82 -10.22
CA ALA A 18 31.99 -6.77 -9.10
C ALA A 18 30.57 -7.28 -8.78
N THR A 19 29.52 -6.63 -9.28
CA THR A 19 28.11 -6.91 -8.90
C THR A 19 27.10 -6.74 -10.04
N ALA A 20 27.55 -6.78 -11.30
CA ALA A 20 26.64 -6.69 -12.44
C ALA A 20 25.66 -7.89 -12.43
N LEU A 21 24.36 -7.58 -12.50
CA LEU A 21 23.31 -8.60 -12.59
C LEU A 21 23.44 -9.35 -13.91
N SER A 22 23.26 -10.66 -13.88
CA SER A 22 23.09 -11.46 -15.09
C SER A 22 21.80 -11.06 -15.83
N ASP A 23 21.72 -11.38 -17.12
CA ASP A 23 20.52 -11.13 -17.93
C ASP A 23 19.25 -11.73 -17.27
N ASP A 24 19.36 -12.95 -16.73
CA ASP A 24 18.26 -13.62 -16.04
C ASP A 24 17.83 -12.88 -14.75
N GLU A 25 18.79 -12.35 -13.99
CA GLU A 25 18.50 -11.55 -12.79
C GLU A 25 17.90 -10.18 -13.15
N LEU A 26 18.36 -9.55 -14.23
CA LEU A 26 17.77 -8.30 -14.75
C LEU A 26 16.33 -8.50 -15.19
N ILE A 27 16.05 -9.55 -15.96
CA ILE A 27 14.71 -9.90 -16.42
C ILE A 27 13.81 -10.21 -15.20
N SER A 28 14.30 -11.04 -14.28
CA SER A 28 13.55 -11.43 -13.08
C SER A 28 13.23 -10.23 -12.18
N ASN A 29 14.19 -9.33 -11.96
CA ASN A 29 13.98 -8.10 -11.20
C ASN A 29 13.02 -7.15 -11.91
N THR A 30 13.10 -7.03 -13.24
CA THR A 30 12.18 -6.18 -14.01
C THR A 30 10.73 -6.68 -13.87
N ILE A 31 10.51 -7.99 -14.00
CA ILE A 31 9.19 -8.62 -13.82
C ILE A 31 8.70 -8.41 -12.37
N LEU A 32 9.57 -8.63 -11.39
CA LEU A 32 9.24 -8.43 -9.98
C LEU A 32 8.81 -6.99 -9.70
N LEU A 33 9.57 -6.00 -10.17
CA LEU A 33 9.29 -4.58 -9.99
C LEU A 33 7.96 -4.18 -10.64
N LEU A 34 7.70 -4.68 -11.85
CA LEU A 34 6.44 -4.43 -12.55
C LEU A 34 5.25 -5.00 -11.79
N ASN A 35 5.31 -6.28 -11.39
CA ASN A 35 4.20 -6.93 -10.68
C ASN A 35 3.97 -6.34 -9.29
N ALA A 36 5.06 -6.12 -8.54
CA ALA A 36 4.98 -5.56 -7.18
C ALA A 36 4.46 -4.11 -7.18
N GLY A 37 4.79 -3.33 -8.21
CA GLY A 37 4.34 -1.94 -8.37
C GLY A 37 2.94 -1.81 -8.95
N HIS A 38 2.45 -2.78 -9.73
CA HIS A 38 1.16 -2.68 -10.40
C HIS A 38 -0.01 -3.08 -9.50
N GLU A 39 -0.07 -4.34 -9.05
CA GLU A 39 -1.27 -4.87 -8.38
C GLU A 39 -1.55 -4.17 -7.05
N ALA A 40 -0.52 -4.00 -6.21
CA ALA A 40 -0.67 -3.37 -4.91
C ALA A 40 -1.16 -1.92 -5.02
N THR A 41 -0.64 -1.16 -5.99
CA THR A 41 -1.01 0.25 -6.20
C THR A 41 -2.44 0.38 -6.74
N VAL A 42 -2.84 -0.46 -7.71
CA VAL A 42 -4.21 -0.45 -8.26
C VAL A 42 -5.23 -0.72 -7.15
N HIS A 43 -4.99 -1.75 -6.33
CA HIS A 43 -5.86 -2.05 -5.20
C HIS A 43 -5.85 -0.94 -4.15
N GLN A 44 -4.68 -0.39 -3.83
CA GLN A 44 -4.58 0.68 -2.85
C GLN A 44 -5.33 1.93 -3.28
N LEU A 45 -5.25 2.33 -4.56
CA LEU A 45 -5.98 3.48 -5.08
C LEU A 45 -7.48 3.27 -4.98
N GLY A 46 -7.98 2.11 -5.43
CA GLY A 46 -9.41 1.77 -5.31
C GLY A 46 -9.89 1.76 -3.85
N ASN A 47 -9.13 1.13 -2.95
CA ASN A 47 -9.42 1.09 -1.52
C ASN A 47 -9.42 2.48 -0.87
N ALA A 48 -8.46 3.32 -1.23
CA ALA A 48 -8.34 4.68 -0.73
C ALA A 48 -9.53 5.53 -1.17
N VAL A 49 -9.86 5.53 -2.47
CA VAL A 49 -11.02 6.27 -2.98
C VAL A 49 -12.29 5.79 -2.30
N TYR A 50 -12.54 4.48 -2.24
CA TYR A 50 -13.72 3.95 -1.56
C TYR A 50 -13.80 4.36 -0.09
N THR A 51 -12.69 4.26 0.66
CA THR A 51 -12.61 4.67 2.07
C THR A 51 -12.90 6.16 2.25
N LEU A 52 -12.34 7.01 1.37
CA LEU A 52 -12.53 8.44 1.42
C LEU A 52 -13.95 8.86 1.06
N LEU A 53 -14.60 8.18 0.09
CA LEU A 53 -16.00 8.43 -0.25
C LEU A 53 -16.95 8.08 0.91
N LEU A 54 -16.65 7.02 1.67
CA LEU A 54 -17.44 6.66 2.85
C LEU A 54 -17.21 7.62 4.04
N THR A 55 -15.98 8.11 4.19
CA THR A 55 -15.59 8.95 5.34
C THR A 55 -15.92 10.42 5.13
N TYR A 56 -15.78 10.90 3.89
CA TYR A 56 -16.06 12.25 3.43
C TYR A 56 -17.16 12.21 2.37
N PRO A 57 -18.44 12.06 2.78
CA PRO A 57 -19.58 12.17 1.87
C PRO A 57 -19.63 13.57 1.24
N LEU A 58 -20.51 13.78 0.24
CA LEU A 58 -20.60 15.07 -0.48
C LEU A 58 -20.69 16.29 0.44
N SER A 59 -21.45 16.21 1.53
CA SER A 59 -21.58 17.30 2.51
C SER A 59 -20.26 17.70 3.21
N ARG A 60 -19.25 16.82 3.19
CA ARG A 60 -17.90 17.03 3.74
C ARG A 60 -16.81 17.01 2.68
N ARG A 61 -17.15 17.01 1.38
CA ARG A 61 -16.15 16.92 0.32
C ARG A 61 -15.12 18.05 0.37
N ASN A 62 -15.56 19.28 0.67
CA ASN A 62 -14.66 20.43 0.77
C ASN A 62 -13.61 20.25 1.88
N GLU A 63 -13.91 19.51 2.94
CA GLU A 63 -12.95 19.14 3.99
C GLU A 63 -11.86 18.23 3.41
N LEU A 64 -12.24 17.18 2.67
CA LEU A 64 -11.29 16.29 2.00
C LEU A 64 -10.41 17.04 1.00
N ILE A 65 -11.00 17.89 0.15
CA ILE A 65 -10.25 18.68 -0.83
C ILE A 65 -9.25 19.59 -0.11
N SER A 66 -9.66 20.23 0.98
CA SER A 66 -8.78 21.08 1.80
C SER A 66 -7.62 20.28 2.41
N LEU A 67 -7.88 19.06 2.89
CA LEU A 67 -6.83 18.16 3.40
C LEU A 67 -5.85 17.72 2.30
N LEU A 68 -6.35 17.47 1.08
CA LEU A 68 -5.51 17.06 -0.05
C LEU A 68 -4.72 18.23 -0.67
N ALA A 69 -5.17 19.48 -0.50
CA ALA A 69 -4.51 20.66 -1.04
C ALA A 69 -3.22 21.06 -0.28
N ASN A 70 -3.03 20.60 0.96
CA ASN A 70 -1.82 20.86 1.74
C ASN A 70 -0.96 19.60 1.83
N ASP A 71 0.31 19.68 1.43
CA ASP A 71 1.21 18.52 1.36
C ASP A 71 1.30 17.75 2.68
N ARG A 72 1.34 18.44 3.83
CA ARG A 72 1.45 17.77 5.12
C ARG A 72 0.21 16.94 5.42
N THR A 73 -0.98 17.51 5.26
CA THR A 73 -2.24 16.79 5.53
C THR A 73 -2.54 15.75 4.45
N ALA A 74 -2.15 16.00 3.20
CA ALA A 74 -2.33 15.05 2.11
C ALA A 74 -1.46 13.79 2.32
N ASN A 75 -0.20 13.96 2.75
CA ASN A 75 0.65 12.84 3.17
C ASN A 75 0.07 12.07 4.37
N ALA A 76 -0.59 12.77 5.29
CA ALA A 76 -1.26 12.15 6.42
C ALA A 76 -2.48 11.32 5.98
N VAL A 77 -3.27 11.82 5.02
CA VAL A 77 -4.35 11.07 4.36
C VAL A 77 -3.82 9.81 3.68
N VAL A 78 -2.76 9.92 2.88
CA VAL A 78 -2.11 8.77 2.20
C VAL A 78 -1.64 7.72 3.20
N THR A 79 -1.00 8.15 4.27
CA THR A 79 -0.52 7.25 5.35
C THR A 79 -1.68 6.52 6.01
N GLU A 80 -2.77 7.23 6.31
CA GLU A 80 -3.95 6.63 6.91
C GLU A 80 -4.70 5.70 5.93
N CYS A 81 -4.75 6.02 4.64
CA CYS A 81 -5.29 5.10 3.62
C CYS A 81 -4.52 3.77 3.59
N LEU A 82 -3.18 3.83 3.64
CA LEU A 82 -2.35 2.62 3.68
C LEU A 82 -2.60 1.80 4.95
N ARG A 83 -2.70 2.44 6.12
CA ARG A 83 -3.01 1.75 7.37
C ARG A 83 -4.40 1.13 7.34
N PHE A 84 -5.41 1.94 7.04
CA PHE A 84 -6.81 1.60 7.21
C PHE A 84 -7.22 0.45 6.27
N CYS A 85 -6.80 0.48 5.01
CA CYS A 85 -7.19 -0.52 4.03
C CYS A 85 -5.97 -1.00 3.24
N ALA A 86 -5.11 -1.77 3.91
CA ALA A 86 -3.89 -2.32 3.30
C ALA A 86 -4.25 -3.21 2.09
N PRO A 87 -3.57 -3.04 0.94
CA PRO A 87 -3.92 -3.74 -0.30
C PRO A 87 -3.37 -5.16 -0.28
N LEU A 88 -2.26 -5.40 0.43
CA LEU A 88 -1.69 -6.70 0.74
C LEU A 88 -1.94 -6.98 2.22
N HIS A 89 -2.87 -7.89 2.54
CA HIS A 89 -3.29 -8.12 3.94
C HIS A 89 -2.50 -9.23 4.63
N LEU A 90 -1.86 -10.12 3.88
CA LEU A 90 -1.13 -11.29 4.38
C LEU A 90 0.18 -11.46 3.62
N PHE A 91 1.23 -11.76 4.36
CA PHE A 91 2.50 -12.22 3.82
C PHE A 91 2.97 -13.46 4.57
N THR A 92 3.77 -14.33 3.96
CA THR A 92 4.21 -15.58 4.62
C THR A 92 5.72 -15.63 4.85
N ARG A 93 6.13 -16.32 5.91
CA ARG A 93 7.53 -16.62 6.24
C ARG A 93 7.67 -18.10 6.58
N PHE A 94 8.89 -18.62 6.48
CA PHE A 94 9.22 -19.97 6.95
C PHE A 94 10.22 -19.88 8.11
N ALA A 95 9.99 -20.66 9.15
CA ALA A 95 10.90 -20.76 10.28
C ALA A 95 12.20 -21.47 9.86
N GLN A 96 13.33 -20.79 9.97
CA GLN A 96 14.66 -21.36 9.64
C GLN A 96 15.24 -22.20 10.79
N SER A 97 14.69 -22.06 11.99
CA SER A 97 15.02 -22.86 13.18
C SER A 97 13.78 -22.92 14.07
N ASP A 98 13.79 -23.80 15.06
CA ASP A 98 12.78 -23.79 16.11
C ASP A 98 12.84 -22.45 16.86
N ILE A 99 11.69 -21.78 17.00
CA ILE A 99 11.54 -20.51 17.69
C ILE A 99 10.35 -20.56 18.64
N THR A 100 10.41 -19.76 19.70
CA THR A 100 9.28 -19.54 20.62
C THR A 100 8.87 -18.08 20.50
N LEU A 101 7.64 -17.84 20.06
CA LEU A 101 7.02 -16.51 20.00
C LEU A 101 6.39 -16.16 21.35
N GLU A 102 5.81 -14.96 21.43
CA GLU A 102 5.01 -14.54 22.59
C GLU A 102 3.91 -15.56 22.94
N ALA A 103 3.45 -15.52 24.19
CA ALA A 103 2.50 -16.50 24.74
C ALA A 103 2.94 -17.98 24.62
N ASN A 104 4.26 -18.23 24.51
CA ASN A 104 4.87 -19.55 24.39
C ASN A 104 4.44 -20.35 23.15
N VAL A 105 4.05 -19.66 22.06
CA VAL A 105 3.75 -20.32 20.79
C VAL A 105 5.05 -20.84 20.19
N LYS A 106 5.16 -22.17 20.05
CA LYS A 106 6.31 -22.83 19.41
C LYS A 106 6.08 -22.90 17.91
N VAL A 107 7.10 -22.55 17.14
CA VAL A 107 7.14 -22.74 15.70
C VAL A 107 8.39 -23.55 15.37
N HIS A 108 8.20 -24.69 14.72
CA HIS A 108 9.28 -25.60 14.36
C HIS A 108 9.91 -25.21 13.03
N ARG A 109 11.19 -25.59 12.85
CA ARG A 109 11.89 -25.40 11.58
C ARG A 109 11.07 -25.97 10.42
N GLY A 110 10.90 -25.16 9.37
CA GLY A 110 10.14 -25.52 8.17
C GLY A 110 8.66 -25.16 8.22
N GLU A 111 8.11 -24.81 9.38
CA GLU A 111 6.72 -24.35 9.46
C GLU A 111 6.54 -22.95 8.83
N GLN A 112 5.37 -22.76 8.21
CA GLN A 112 5.01 -21.49 7.58
C GLN A 112 4.23 -20.62 8.59
N ILE A 113 4.57 -19.33 8.65
CA ILE A 113 3.94 -18.32 9.49
C ILE A 113 3.26 -17.29 8.59
N GLY A 114 1.97 -17.05 8.82
CA GLY A 114 1.22 -15.96 8.19
C GLY A 114 1.33 -14.66 8.99
N LEU A 115 1.84 -13.62 8.34
CA LEU A 115 1.91 -12.25 8.85
C LEU A 115 0.67 -11.47 8.39
N LEU A 116 -0.32 -11.34 9.27
CA LEU A 116 -1.57 -10.63 8.98
C LEU A 116 -1.39 -9.11 9.11
N LEU A 117 -0.80 -8.49 8.09
CA LEU A 117 -0.45 -7.06 8.05
C LEU A 117 -1.68 -6.15 8.28
N ALA A 118 -2.81 -6.46 7.65
CA ALA A 118 -4.04 -5.69 7.82
C ALA A 118 -4.59 -5.79 9.26
N ALA A 119 -4.48 -6.97 9.89
CA ALA A 119 -4.89 -7.14 11.28
C ALA A 119 -3.97 -6.35 12.22
N ALA A 120 -2.65 -6.38 11.98
CA ALA A 120 -1.70 -5.59 12.74
C ALA A 120 -1.99 -4.08 12.64
N ASN A 121 -2.36 -3.58 11.46
CA ASN A 121 -2.79 -2.20 11.25
C ASN A 121 -4.08 -1.80 11.97
N ARG A 122 -4.84 -2.78 12.46
CA ARG A 122 -6.07 -2.60 13.24
C ARG A 122 -5.92 -3.04 14.69
N CYS A 123 -4.69 -3.30 15.15
CA CYS A 123 -4.44 -3.79 16.50
C CYS A 123 -4.73 -2.70 17.55
N PRO A 124 -5.65 -2.91 18.51
CA PRO A 124 -5.97 -1.92 19.53
C PRO A 124 -4.83 -1.68 20.53
N ALA A 125 -3.86 -2.60 20.63
CA ALA A 125 -2.65 -2.38 21.42
C ALA A 125 -1.69 -1.36 20.77
N LYS A 126 -1.84 -1.09 19.46
CA LYS A 126 -0.99 -0.17 18.71
C LYS A 126 -1.70 1.11 18.28
N PHE A 127 -2.98 1.01 17.91
CA PHE A 127 -3.76 2.12 17.36
C PHE A 127 -4.99 2.42 18.22
N ARG A 128 -5.15 3.67 18.63
CA ARG A 128 -6.37 4.17 19.24
C ARG A 128 -7.48 4.18 18.20
N ASN A 129 -8.67 3.73 18.61
CA ASN A 129 -9.85 3.59 17.73
C ASN A 129 -9.46 2.99 16.36
N PRO A 130 -8.89 1.78 16.34
CA PRO A 130 -8.20 1.24 15.15
C PRO A 130 -9.10 1.14 13.93
N ASN A 131 -10.42 1.03 14.15
CA ASN A 131 -11.46 0.89 13.15
C ASN A 131 -11.96 2.23 12.56
N THR A 132 -11.51 3.36 13.10
CA THR A 132 -11.84 4.70 12.60
C THR A 132 -10.78 5.18 11.60
N PHE A 133 -11.21 5.82 10.51
CA PHE A 133 -10.30 6.50 9.58
C PHE A 133 -10.03 7.90 10.12
N ASP A 134 -8.78 8.16 10.47
CA ASP A 134 -8.34 9.44 11.03
C ASP A 134 -6.96 9.81 10.45
N PRO A 135 -6.91 10.72 9.45
CA PRO A 135 -5.65 11.20 8.89
C PRO A 135 -4.75 11.92 9.89
N MET A 136 -5.32 12.45 10.97
CA MET A 136 -4.61 13.28 11.94
C MET A 136 -4.19 12.49 13.18
N ARG A 137 -4.32 11.16 13.16
CA ARG A 137 -3.84 10.28 14.24
C ARG A 137 -2.33 10.45 14.45
N GLU A 138 -1.89 10.34 15.71
CA GLU A 138 -0.47 10.38 16.06
C GLU A 138 0.20 8.99 15.94
N ASP A 139 -0.57 7.92 16.07
CA ASP A 139 -0.11 6.54 15.97
C ASP A 139 -0.06 6.06 14.52
N THR A 140 0.92 6.52 13.73
CA THR A 140 0.96 6.33 12.26
C THR A 140 1.75 5.12 11.77
N ALA A 141 2.45 4.39 12.66
CA ALA A 141 3.38 3.32 12.27
C ALA A 141 2.65 2.03 11.83
N HIS A 142 2.24 1.97 10.56
CA HIS A 142 1.56 0.85 9.91
C HIS A 142 2.52 -0.12 9.19
N LEU A 143 2.05 -1.33 8.89
CA LEU A 143 2.83 -2.43 8.29
C LEU A 143 2.43 -2.78 6.85
N SER A 144 1.60 -1.97 6.20
CA SER A 144 1.15 -2.19 4.80
C SER A 144 2.27 -2.24 3.78
N LEU A 145 3.46 -1.71 4.13
CA LEU A 145 4.67 -1.71 3.30
C LEU A 145 5.74 -2.67 3.86
N GLY A 146 5.35 -3.55 4.79
CA GLY A 146 6.25 -4.46 5.49
C GLY A 146 7.18 -3.76 6.46
N ALA A 147 8.21 -4.48 6.90
CA ALA A 147 9.28 -4.03 7.78
C ALA A 147 10.54 -4.91 7.60
N GLY A 148 11.67 -4.42 8.09
CA GLY A 148 12.95 -5.15 8.08
C GLY A 148 13.57 -5.27 6.68
N LEU A 149 14.28 -6.36 6.43
CA LEU A 149 15.05 -6.59 5.19
C LEU A 149 14.21 -6.53 3.92
N HIS A 150 12.93 -6.86 4.00
CA HIS A 150 11.99 -6.84 2.87
C HIS A 150 10.99 -5.67 2.97
N PHE A 151 11.39 -4.56 3.58
CA PHE A 151 10.60 -3.32 3.51
C PHE A 151 10.42 -2.92 2.04
N CYS A 152 9.21 -2.46 1.69
CA CYS A 152 8.83 -2.20 0.31
C CYS A 152 9.80 -1.24 -0.38
N LEU A 153 10.44 -1.72 -1.45
CA LEU A 153 11.37 -0.92 -2.26
C LEU A 153 10.65 0.26 -2.94
N GLY A 154 9.41 0.05 -3.41
CA GLY A 154 8.57 1.06 -4.04
C GLY A 154 7.84 1.99 -3.07
N ALA A 155 8.16 1.96 -1.78
CA ALA A 155 7.41 2.65 -0.73
C ALA A 155 7.26 4.17 -0.96
N GLN A 156 8.27 4.83 -1.53
CA GLN A 156 8.20 6.28 -1.82
C GLN A 156 7.38 6.54 -3.07
N LEU A 157 7.57 5.74 -4.12
CA LEU A 157 6.83 5.87 -5.36
C LEU A 157 5.33 5.60 -5.15
N ALA A 158 4.96 4.52 -4.46
CA ALA A 158 3.57 4.18 -4.15
C ALA A 158 2.85 5.29 -3.36
N ARG A 159 3.55 5.96 -2.43
CA ARG A 159 3.00 7.11 -1.70
C ARG A 159 2.79 8.31 -2.61
N LEU A 160 3.77 8.60 -3.47
CA LEU A 160 3.68 9.71 -4.43
C LEU A 160 2.55 9.49 -5.44
N GLU A 161 2.44 8.29 -5.99
CA GLU A 161 1.37 7.92 -6.93
C GLU A 161 0.00 8.08 -6.27
N LEU A 162 -0.18 7.55 -5.05
CA LEU A 162 -1.44 7.70 -4.33
C LEU A 162 -1.74 9.17 -4.01
N LEU A 163 -0.75 9.94 -3.57
CA LEU A 163 -0.88 11.37 -3.29
C LEU A 163 -1.39 12.14 -4.51
N VAL A 164 -0.66 12.03 -5.63
CA VAL A 164 -0.97 12.74 -6.87
C VAL A 164 -2.32 12.29 -7.42
N ALA A 165 -2.60 10.98 -7.44
CA ALA A 165 -3.86 10.45 -7.94
C ALA A 165 -5.06 10.97 -7.13
N LEU A 166 -4.98 10.97 -5.80
CA LEU A 166 -6.06 11.47 -4.94
C LEU A 166 -6.25 12.99 -5.09
N GLN A 167 -5.17 13.76 -5.13
CA GLN A 167 -5.23 15.21 -5.37
C GLN A 167 -5.92 15.53 -6.69
N VAL A 168 -5.46 14.93 -7.80
CA VAL A 168 -6.01 15.18 -9.14
C VAL A 168 -7.47 14.73 -9.24
N LEU A 169 -7.80 13.57 -8.66
CA LEU A 169 -9.15 13.02 -8.73
C LEU A 169 -10.17 13.94 -8.05
N PHE A 170 -9.91 14.35 -6.81
CA PHE A 170 -10.86 15.15 -6.04
C PHE A 170 -10.84 16.65 -6.40
N ASP A 171 -9.76 17.16 -6.98
CA ASP A 171 -9.72 18.49 -7.60
C ASP A 171 -10.60 18.53 -8.86
N ARG A 172 -10.47 17.53 -9.74
CA ARG A 172 -11.22 17.49 -11.01
C ARG A 172 -12.67 17.05 -10.85
N LEU A 173 -12.95 16.13 -9.93
CA LEU A 173 -14.27 15.52 -9.71
C LEU A 173 -14.74 15.73 -8.25
N PRO A 174 -15.01 16.98 -7.81
CA PRO A 174 -15.49 17.22 -6.45
C PRO A 174 -16.85 16.53 -6.19
N GLY A 175 -17.69 16.39 -7.21
CA GLY A 175 -18.98 15.69 -7.13
C GLY A 175 -18.91 14.16 -7.11
N LEU A 176 -17.71 13.56 -7.08
CA LEU A 176 -17.55 12.10 -7.16
C LEU A 176 -18.27 11.38 -6.02
N GLU A 177 -19.07 10.38 -6.37
CA GLU A 177 -19.84 9.52 -5.47
C GLU A 177 -19.85 8.07 -5.95
N LEU A 178 -20.21 7.16 -5.04
CA LEU A 178 -20.48 5.76 -5.37
C LEU A 178 -21.77 5.65 -6.19
N ALA A 179 -21.71 4.98 -7.34
CA ALA A 179 -22.90 4.61 -8.11
C ALA A 179 -23.60 3.38 -7.49
N SER A 180 -22.83 2.48 -6.87
CA SER A 180 -23.33 1.32 -6.15
C SER A 180 -22.27 0.82 -5.14
N LYS A 181 -22.65 -0.13 -4.28
CA LYS A 181 -21.72 -0.76 -3.33
C LYS A 181 -20.77 -1.71 -4.08
N PRO A 182 -19.44 -1.52 -4.02
CA PRO A 182 -18.50 -2.40 -4.70
C PRO A 182 -18.32 -3.73 -3.95
N GLN A 183 -17.71 -4.70 -4.63
CA GLN A 183 -17.34 -6.00 -4.05
C GLN A 183 -15.82 -6.14 -4.02
N TYR A 184 -15.30 -6.76 -2.97
CA TYR A 184 -13.91 -7.19 -2.92
C TYR A 184 -13.74 -8.51 -3.66
N GLN A 185 -12.59 -8.67 -4.29
CA GLN A 185 -12.17 -9.93 -4.89
C GLN A 185 -11.97 -10.97 -3.78
N ASP A 186 -12.35 -12.21 -4.05
CA ASP A 186 -12.02 -13.36 -3.18
C ASP A 186 -10.59 -13.81 -3.48
N ALA A 187 -9.62 -13.03 -2.99
CA ALA A 187 -8.20 -13.23 -3.22
C ALA A 187 -7.47 -13.50 -1.90
N TRP A 188 -6.57 -14.48 -1.92
CA TRP A 188 -5.91 -14.96 -0.70
C TRP A 188 -4.91 -13.96 -0.09
N HIS A 189 -4.12 -13.26 -0.91
CA HIS A 189 -3.08 -12.34 -0.41
C HIS A 189 -3.43 -10.85 -0.54
N PHE A 190 -4.32 -10.50 -1.49
CA PHE A 190 -4.70 -9.12 -1.78
C PHE A 190 -6.12 -8.81 -1.30
N HIS A 191 -6.27 -7.60 -0.78
CA HIS A 191 -7.54 -6.98 -0.46
C HIS A 191 -7.82 -5.88 -1.48
N GLY A 192 -8.52 -6.24 -2.55
CA GLY A 192 -8.74 -5.37 -3.70
C GLY A 192 -10.18 -5.44 -4.19
N LEU A 193 -10.70 -4.32 -4.67
CA LEU A 193 -12.03 -4.28 -5.29
C LEU A 193 -12.01 -4.97 -6.66
N VAL A 194 -13.11 -5.66 -7.01
CA VAL A 194 -13.34 -6.14 -8.38
C VAL A 194 -13.49 -4.95 -9.33
N GLU A 195 -14.30 -3.99 -8.91
CA GLU A 195 -14.54 -2.71 -9.56
C GLU A 195 -15.01 -1.69 -8.51
N LEU A 196 -14.88 -0.40 -8.82
CA LEU A 196 -15.42 0.70 -8.01
C LEU A 196 -16.40 1.52 -8.87
N PRO A 197 -17.71 1.25 -8.79
CA PRO A 197 -18.72 1.98 -9.59
C PRO A 197 -18.89 3.42 -9.07
N LEU A 198 -18.69 4.41 -9.95
CA LEU A 198 -18.69 5.84 -9.60
C LEU A 198 -19.61 6.67 -10.50
N ARG A 199 -20.07 7.81 -9.99
CA ARG A 199 -20.78 8.88 -10.71
C ARG A 199 -20.25 10.25 -10.27
N TRP A 200 -20.29 11.28 -11.12
CA TRP A 200 -19.78 12.63 -10.83
C TRP A 200 -20.49 13.71 -11.64
#